data_AF-A0AAN7I760-F1
#
_entry.id   AF-A0AAN7I760-F1
#
_cell.length_a   1.000
_cell.length_b   1.000
_cell.length_c   1.000
_cell.angle_alpha   90.00
_cell.angle_beta   90.00
_cell.angle_gamma   90.00
#
_symmetry.space_group_name_H-M   'P 1'
#
loop_
_entity.id
_entity.type
_entity.pdbx_description
1 polymer ?
#
loop_
_entity_poly.entity_id
_entity_poly.type
_entity_poly.pdbx_seq_one_letter_code
_entity_poly.pdbx_strand_id
1 'polypeptide(L)'
;MAGDSLMTTNGNGNGLPDPRRTYQVVVAATRDMGIGKDGKLPWNLPSDLKFFKEITVTTSDPGKKNAVLMGRKTWEGIPVEKRPLPGRLNVVLTRSGSFDIATAENVLICGSVASALELLAAAPYCLSIEKVFVIGGGEILRETINAPGCDAIHISEIETSIECDTFMPAIDYSVFQPWYSSFPVVENNIRYSFTTYVRVRSSAVESLSQNGDLNFDSGSETGKFEVEKFSFLPKTIFESHEEYMYLRLVQEIISDGNPKDDRTGTGTWSKFGSQMRFNLRRTFPLLTTKKVFWRGVVEELLWFISGSTNAKVLQEKGIHIWDGNASRDYLDSIGLTDREEGDLGPVYGFQWRHFGARYTDMHADYSGQGFDQLFDVIHKIKNNPGDRRIILSAWNPSDLKLMALPPCHMFAQILFRVISSMLLGMLMFIALISGLYRSSFRNSLSLFQF
;
A
#
# COMPACT_ATOMS: atom_id res chain seq x y z
N MET A 1 -5.98 -49.65 52.87
CA MET A 1 -6.38 -48.50 53.70
C MET A 1 -6.20 -47.27 52.80
N ALA A 2 -7.23 -46.70 52.16
CA ALA A 2 -8.27 -45.82 52.73
C ALA A 2 -7.70 -44.82 53.76
N GLY A 3 -7.83 -43.50 53.70
CA GLY A 3 -8.49 -42.53 52.79
C GLY A 3 -7.92 -41.12 53.14
N ASP A 4 -7.84 -40.21 52.15
CA ASP A 4 -8.67 -39.00 51.97
C ASP A 4 -8.48 -37.82 52.96
N SER A 5 -8.03 -36.66 52.43
CA SER A 5 -8.77 -35.39 52.48
C SER A 5 -8.07 -34.27 51.68
N LEU A 6 -8.87 -33.55 50.89
CA LEU A 6 -8.57 -32.42 50.02
C LEU A 6 -8.04 -31.16 50.75
N MET A 7 -7.35 -30.29 49.99
CA MET A 7 -7.64 -28.85 49.93
C MET A 7 -7.15 -28.23 48.60
N THR A 8 -8.02 -27.38 48.03
CA THR A 8 -7.98 -26.71 46.73
C THR A 8 -7.34 -25.31 46.74
N THR A 9 -6.79 -24.93 45.58
CA THR A 9 -6.68 -23.59 44.95
C THR A 9 -5.87 -22.47 45.62
N ASN A 10 -4.85 -21.95 44.92
CA ASN A 10 -4.99 -20.69 44.14
C ASN A 10 -3.78 -20.42 43.25
N GLY A 11 -4.08 -19.98 42.02
CA GLY A 11 -3.13 -19.74 40.95
C GLY A 11 -2.38 -18.41 41.04
N ASN A 12 -1.28 -18.36 40.30
CA ASN A 12 -0.79 -17.14 39.66
C ASN A 12 -0.04 -17.55 38.39
N GLY A 13 -0.79 -17.74 37.32
CA GLY A 13 -0.24 -17.90 35.98
C GLY A 13 0.23 -16.54 35.48
N ASN A 14 1.47 -16.17 35.84
CA ASN A 14 2.20 -15.12 35.11
C ASN A 14 2.37 -15.62 33.67
N GLY A 15 1.53 -15.12 32.77
CA GLY A 15 1.66 -15.35 31.34
C GLY A 15 2.96 -14.73 30.85
N LEU A 16 4.01 -15.55 30.73
CA LEU A 16 5.18 -15.20 29.92
C LEU A 16 4.70 -14.85 28.49
N PRO A 17 5.31 -13.86 27.82
CA PRO A 17 5.07 -13.64 26.40
C PRO A 17 5.33 -14.95 25.66
N ASP A 18 4.42 -15.31 24.75
CA ASP A 18 4.47 -16.56 24.01
C ASP A 18 5.86 -16.73 23.35
N PRO A 19 6.70 -17.69 23.79
CA PRO A 19 8.09 -17.82 23.33
C PRO A 19 8.18 -18.36 21.89
N ARG A 20 7.04 -18.51 21.21
CA ARG A 20 6.94 -19.13 19.89
C ARG A 20 7.27 -18.13 18.79
N ARG A 21 8.13 -18.58 17.87
CA ARG A 21 8.51 -17.86 16.67
C ARG A 21 7.29 -17.58 15.80
N THR A 22 7.19 -16.35 15.27
CA THR A 22 6.15 -16.00 14.30
C THR A 22 6.48 -16.51 12.91
N TYR A 23 5.50 -16.45 12.00
CA TYR A 23 5.64 -16.94 10.64
C TYR A 23 4.84 -16.10 9.65
N GLN A 24 5.10 -16.34 8.36
CA GLN A 24 4.38 -15.73 7.25
C GLN A 24 3.76 -16.84 6.40
N VAL A 25 2.67 -16.56 5.70
CA VAL A 25 2.04 -17.50 4.77
C VAL A 25 2.44 -17.14 3.34
N VAL A 26 2.75 -18.15 2.52
CA VAL A 26 2.91 -17.98 1.06
C VAL A 26 1.97 -18.96 0.36
N VAL A 27 1.05 -18.44 -0.46
CA VAL A 27 0.00 -19.25 -1.08
C VAL A 27 -0.44 -18.65 -2.42
N ALA A 28 -0.93 -19.48 -3.33
CA ALA A 28 -1.69 -19.05 -4.50
C ALA A 28 -3.12 -19.55 -4.34
N ALA A 29 -4.11 -18.69 -4.54
CA ALA A 29 -5.51 -19.05 -4.35
C ALA A 29 -6.44 -18.37 -5.34
N THR A 30 -7.51 -19.06 -5.74
CA THR A 30 -8.62 -18.49 -6.50
C THR A 30 -9.44 -17.51 -5.65
N ARG A 31 -10.37 -16.79 -6.28
CA ARG A 31 -11.34 -15.92 -5.59
C ARG A 31 -12.14 -16.65 -4.50
N ASP A 32 -12.43 -17.93 -4.71
CA ASP A 32 -13.15 -18.78 -3.76
C ASP A 32 -12.21 -19.49 -2.77
N MET A 33 -10.97 -19.00 -2.64
CA MET A 33 -9.92 -19.54 -1.77
C MET A 33 -9.51 -20.98 -2.12
N GLY A 34 -9.70 -21.40 -3.38
CA GLY A 34 -9.26 -22.70 -3.90
C GLY A 34 -7.75 -22.71 -4.13
N ILE A 35 -7.05 -23.72 -3.61
CA ILE A 35 -5.58 -23.83 -3.63
C ILE A 35 -5.06 -25.11 -4.30
N GLY A 36 -5.95 -26.07 -4.61
CA GLY A 36 -5.55 -27.39 -5.06
C GLY A 36 -6.69 -28.19 -5.69
N LYS A 37 -6.31 -29.11 -6.57
CA LYS A 37 -7.18 -30.13 -7.16
C LYS A 37 -6.40 -31.44 -7.27
N ASP A 38 -6.97 -32.55 -6.79
CA ASP A 38 -6.39 -33.90 -6.83
C ASP A 38 -4.95 -33.97 -6.28
N GLY A 39 -4.67 -33.20 -5.22
CA GLY A 39 -3.35 -33.12 -4.58
C GLY A 39 -2.28 -32.34 -5.36
N LYS A 40 -2.67 -31.60 -6.41
CA LYS A 40 -1.78 -30.78 -7.25
C LYS A 40 -2.27 -29.34 -7.35
N LEU A 41 -1.41 -28.46 -7.85
CA LEU A 41 -1.82 -27.12 -8.27
C LEU A 41 -2.66 -27.22 -9.56
N PRO A 42 -3.85 -26.62 -9.64
CA PRO A 42 -4.71 -26.69 -10.82
C PRO A 42 -4.34 -25.68 -11.91
N TRP A 43 -3.18 -25.03 -11.77
CA TRP A 43 -2.63 -24.06 -12.72
C TRP A 43 -1.12 -24.27 -12.90
N ASN A 44 -0.60 -23.73 -14.00
CA ASN A 44 0.83 -23.64 -14.26
C ASN A 44 1.23 -22.17 -14.42
N LEU A 45 1.81 -21.58 -13.38
CA LEU A 45 2.18 -20.17 -13.32
C LEU A 45 3.68 -20.05 -12.96
N PRO A 46 4.59 -20.07 -13.95
CA PRO A 46 6.02 -19.94 -13.70
C PRO A 46 6.40 -18.68 -12.92
N SER A 47 5.71 -17.55 -13.16
CA SER A 47 6.02 -16.31 -12.45
C SER A 47 5.57 -16.35 -10.98
N ASP A 48 4.49 -17.07 -10.66
CA ASP A 48 4.11 -17.38 -9.27
C ASP A 48 5.15 -18.26 -8.57
N LEU A 49 5.63 -19.33 -9.21
CA LEU A 49 6.69 -20.17 -8.65
C LEU A 49 8.00 -19.40 -8.44
N LYS A 50 8.32 -18.44 -9.34
CA LYS A 50 9.45 -17.53 -9.18
C LYS A 50 9.27 -16.64 -7.95
N PHE A 51 8.10 -16.03 -7.79
CA PHE A 51 7.75 -15.21 -6.62
C PHE A 51 7.83 -16.01 -5.31
N PHE A 52 7.23 -17.21 -5.27
CA PHE A 52 7.32 -18.14 -4.15
C PHE A 52 8.77 -18.45 -3.79
N LYS A 53 9.61 -18.77 -4.79
CA LYS A 53 11.04 -19.05 -4.57
C LYS A 53 11.77 -17.83 -4.04
N GLU A 54 11.55 -16.67 -4.62
CA GLU A 54 12.22 -15.42 -4.23
C GLU A 54 11.93 -15.08 -2.77
N ILE A 55 10.65 -15.07 -2.36
CA ILE A 55 10.25 -14.79 -0.97
C ILE A 55 10.83 -15.83 -0.01
N THR A 56 10.70 -17.12 -0.33
CA THR A 56 11.06 -18.16 0.63
C THR A 56 12.56 -18.43 0.70
N VAL A 57 13.35 -18.05 -0.30
CA VAL A 57 14.82 -18.24 -0.29
C VAL A 57 15.56 -17.01 0.21
N THR A 58 15.07 -15.80 -0.09
CA THR A 58 15.83 -14.57 0.18
C THR A 58 15.91 -14.27 1.67
N THR A 59 17.13 -14.10 2.18
CA THR A 59 17.43 -13.65 3.53
C THR A 59 18.08 -12.27 3.48
N SER A 60 17.96 -11.54 4.59
CA SER A 60 18.67 -10.27 4.79
C SER A 60 20.11 -10.53 5.24
N ASP A 61 20.32 -11.61 6.00
CA ASP A 61 21.60 -12.13 6.42
C ASP A 61 22.06 -13.30 5.50
N PRO A 62 23.15 -13.15 4.73
CA PRO A 62 23.68 -14.22 3.87
C PRO A 62 24.12 -15.49 4.63
N GLY A 63 24.38 -15.40 5.94
CA GLY A 63 24.74 -16.53 6.79
C GLY A 63 23.55 -17.37 7.26
N LYS A 64 22.32 -16.90 7.03
CA LYS A 64 21.08 -17.58 7.47
C LYS A 64 20.34 -18.22 6.30
N LYS A 65 19.41 -19.11 6.63
CA LYS A 65 18.41 -19.69 5.72
C LYS A 65 17.01 -19.36 6.20
N ASN A 66 16.00 -19.55 5.35
CA ASN A 66 14.61 -19.56 5.80
C ASN A 66 14.10 -20.99 5.96
N ALA A 67 13.05 -21.16 6.75
CA ALA A 67 12.33 -22.43 6.90
C ALA A 67 10.99 -22.38 6.17
N VAL A 68 10.61 -23.49 5.52
CA VAL A 68 9.30 -23.69 4.90
C VAL A 68 8.58 -24.83 5.61
N LEU A 69 7.41 -24.52 6.18
CA LEU A 69 6.55 -25.42 6.91
C LEU A 69 5.42 -25.90 5.98
N MET A 70 5.25 -27.22 5.86
CA MET A 70 4.20 -27.79 5.02
C MET A 70 3.61 -29.08 5.57
N GLY A 71 2.36 -29.37 5.24
CA GLY A 71 1.75 -30.68 5.51
C GLY A 71 2.31 -31.79 4.63
N ARG A 72 2.23 -33.05 5.08
CA ARG A 72 2.68 -34.24 4.34
C ARG A 72 2.15 -34.30 2.89
N LYS A 73 0.85 -34.05 2.67
CA LYS A 73 0.26 -34.08 1.31
C LYS A 73 0.86 -33.01 0.39
N THR A 74 1.16 -31.83 0.92
CA THR A 74 1.85 -30.77 0.17
C THR A 74 3.26 -31.21 -0.20
N TRP A 75 3.99 -31.81 0.74
CA TRP A 75 5.31 -32.38 0.47
C TRP A 75 5.28 -33.48 -0.61
N GLU A 76 4.29 -34.37 -0.55
CA GLU A 76 4.09 -35.44 -1.55
C GLU A 76 3.67 -34.90 -2.92
N GLY A 77 3.00 -33.74 -2.97
CA GLY A 77 2.63 -33.05 -4.20
C GLY A 77 3.79 -32.30 -4.88
N ILE A 78 4.90 -32.03 -4.18
CA ILE A 78 6.11 -31.47 -4.78
C ILE A 78 6.81 -32.56 -5.62
N PRO A 79 7.16 -32.28 -6.90
CA PRO A 79 7.88 -33.25 -7.72
C PRO A 79 9.15 -33.78 -7.06
N VAL A 80 9.45 -35.06 -7.25
CA VAL A 80 10.53 -35.77 -6.54
C VAL A 80 11.89 -35.10 -6.79
N GLU A 81 12.12 -34.63 -8.02
CA GLU A 81 13.31 -33.91 -8.45
C GLU A 81 13.42 -32.47 -7.91
N LYS A 82 12.37 -31.96 -7.25
CA LYS A 82 12.30 -30.62 -6.65
C LYS A 82 12.26 -30.64 -5.13
N ARG A 83 12.13 -31.81 -4.49
CA ARG A 83 12.16 -31.96 -3.03
C ARG A 83 13.51 -32.57 -2.57
N PRO A 84 14.10 -32.08 -1.46
CA PRO A 84 13.69 -30.91 -0.69
C PRO A 84 13.82 -29.60 -1.48
N LEU A 85 13.04 -28.59 -1.09
CA LEU A 85 13.13 -27.28 -1.71
C LEU A 85 14.52 -26.66 -1.42
N PRO A 86 15.36 -26.40 -2.44
CA PRO A 86 16.75 -26.02 -2.23
C PRO A 86 16.88 -24.63 -1.59
N GLY A 87 17.96 -24.43 -0.84
CA GLY A 87 18.28 -23.17 -0.15
C GLY A 87 17.45 -22.89 1.10
N ARG A 88 16.62 -23.84 1.54
CA ARG A 88 15.68 -23.69 2.65
C ARG A 88 15.72 -24.91 3.57
N LEU A 89 15.38 -24.70 4.83
CA LEU A 89 15.05 -25.78 5.75
C LEU A 89 13.61 -26.22 5.51
N ASN A 90 13.39 -27.49 5.14
CA ASN A 90 12.05 -28.01 4.86
C ASN A 90 11.50 -28.67 6.12
N VAL A 91 10.36 -28.22 6.64
CA VAL A 91 9.72 -28.80 7.82
C VAL A 91 8.39 -29.43 7.41
N VAL A 92 8.32 -30.76 7.50
CA VAL A 92 7.16 -31.56 7.09
C VAL A 92 6.35 -31.97 8.31
N LEU A 93 5.08 -31.59 8.31
CA LEU A 93 4.14 -31.93 9.37
C LEU A 93 3.47 -33.28 9.09
N THR A 94 3.69 -34.25 9.98
CA THR A 94 3.09 -35.59 9.91
C THR A 94 2.88 -36.17 11.32
N ARG A 95 1.73 -36.81 11.52
CA ARG A 95 1.42 -37.59 12.74
C ARG A 95 1.87 -39.06 12.64
N SER A 96 2.10 -39.54 11.42
CA SER A 96 2.64 -40.88 11.14
C SER A 96 4.14 -40.88 11.46
N GLY A 97 4.52 -41.58 12.54
CA GLY A 97 5.90 -41.65 13.06
C GLY A 97 6.90 -42.42 12.18
N SER A 98 6.43 -43.09 11.12
CA SER A 98 7.25 -43.73 10.10
C SER A 98 7.12 -42.96 8.79
N PHE A 99 8.05 -42.05 8.54
CA PHE A 99 8.18 -41.35 7.27
C PHE A 99 9.65 -41.42 6.87
N ASP A 100 9.96 -42.15 5.79
CA ASP A 100 11.32 -42.51 5.31
C ASP A 100 12.13 -41.31 4.77
N ILE A 101 11.87 -40.10 5.27
CA ILE A 101 12.49 -38.84 4.85
C ILE A 101 13.47 -38.32 5.90
N ALA A 102 13.56 -38.97 7.06
CA ALA A 102 14.43 -38.59 8.17
C ALA A 102 15.94 -38.58 7.84
N THR A 103 16.34 -38.98 6.63
CA THR A 103 17.75 -39.01 6.17
C THR A 103 18.10 -37.92 5.15
N ALA A 104 17.13 -37.14 4.66
CA ALA A 104 17.40 -36.07 3.71
C ALA A 104 17.95 -34.83 4.42
N GLU A 105 19.15 -34.38 4.00
CA GLU A 105 19.75 -33.17 4.53
C GLU A 105 18.80 -31.96 4.36
N ASN A 106 18.70 -31.11 5.39
CA ASN A 106 17.79 -29.94 5.42
C ASN A 106 16.28 -30.29 5.43
N VAL A 107 15.89 -31.47 5.92
CA VAL A 107 14.49 -31.83 6.18
C VAL A 107 14.27 -32.14 7.67
N LEU A 108 13.21 -31.58 8.26
CA LEU A 108 12.74 -31.87 9.61
C LEU A 108 11.32 -32.40 9.58
N ILE A 109 11.01 -33.27 10.54
CA ILE A 109 9.67 -33.81 10.74
C ILE A 109 9.15 -33.31 12.08
N CYS A 110 7.93 -32.77 12.09
CA CYS A 110 7.26 -32.31 13.30
C CYS A 110 5.81 -32.81 13.34
N GLY A 111 5.23 -32.96 14.53
CA GLY A 111 3.87 -33.46 14.70
C GLY A 111 2.78 -32.40 14.53
N SER A 112 3.13 -31.12 14.71
CA SER A 112 2.21 -29.98 14.66
C SER A 112 2.94 -28.67 14.31
N VAL A 113 2.18 -27.64 13.92
CA VAL A 113 2.70 -26.28 13.73
C VAL A 113 3.37 -25.78 15.00
N ALA A 114 2.73 -25.93 16.16
CA ALA A 114 3.27 -25.50 17.45
C ALA A 114 4.66 -26.12 17.74
N SER A 115 4.78 -27.45 17.62
CA SER A 115 6.05 -28.15 17.84
C SER A 115 7.15 -27.70 16.87
N ALA A 116 6.79 -27.37 15.63
CA ALA A 116 7.74 -26.87 14.65
C ALA A 116 8.23 -25.46 15.00
N LEU A 117 7.33 -24.57 15.42
CA LEU A 117 7.70 -23.20 15.82
C LEU A 117 8.54 -23.18 17.10
N GLU A 118 8.24 -24.06 18.06
CA GLU A 118 9.06 -24.26 19.27
C GLU A 118 10.47 -24.75 18.91
N LEU A 119 10.57 -25.77 18.06
CA LEU A 119 11.86 -26.28 17.59
C LEU A 119 12.67 -25.19 16.87
N LEU A 120 12.03 -24.41 15.99
CA LEU A 120 12.66 -23.32 15.24
C LEU A 120 13.00 -22.10 16.11
N ALA A 121 12.42 -21.98 17.30
CA ALA A 121 12.76 -20.97 18.31
C ALA A 121 13.96 -21.37 19.18
N ALA A 122 14.33 -22.65 19.19
CA ALA A 122 15.46 -23.18 19.96
C ALA A 122 16.77 -23.21 19.15
N ALA A 123 17.91 -23.29 19.85
CA ALA A 123 19.20 -23.51 19.21
C ALA A 123 19.27 -24.92 18.58
N PRO A 124 19.92 -25.09 17.40
CA PRO A 124 20.68 -24.08 16.66
C PRO A 124 19.83 -23.25 15.65
N TYR A 125 18.53 -23.50 15.54
CA TYR A 125 17.68 -22.91 14.51
C TYR A 125 17.36 -21.43 14.73
N CYS A 126 17.28 -20.97 15.98
CA CYS A 126 17.10 -19.54 16.26
C CYS A 126 18.26 -18.67 15.76
N LEU A 127 19.46 -19.25 15.62
CA LEU A 127 20.65 -18.55 15.12
C LEU A 127 20.81 -18.66 13.60
N SER A 128 20.39 -19.78 13.01
CA SER A 128 20.63 -20.10 11.60
C SER A 128 19.44 -19.87 10.67
N ILE A 129 18.22 -19.84 11.21
CA ILE A 129 17.00 -19.55 10.44
C ILE A 129 16.64 -18.08 10.63
N GLU A 130 16.29 -17.37 9.55
CA GLU A 130 15.86 -15.97 9.59
C GLU A 130 14.33 -15.86 9.68
N LYS A 131 13.59 -16.46 8.72
CA LYS A 131 12.12 -16.42 8.67
C LYS A 131 11.51 -17.81 8.52
N VAL A 132 10.26 -17.96 8.96
CA VAL A 132 9.46 -19.17 8.80
C VAL A 132 8.28 -18.87 7.88
N PHE A 133 8.10 -19.69 6.85
CA PHE A 133 7.01 -19.58 5.89
C PHE A 133 6.12 -20.83 5.94
N VAL A 134 4.83 -20.65 6.18
CA VAL A 134 3.82 -21.71 6.03
C VAL A 134 3.35 -21.72 4.58
N ILE A 135 3.47 -22.86 3.91
CA ILE A 135 3.24 -22.97 2.47
C ILE A 135 2.10 -23.93 2.08
N GLY A 136 1.28 -24.32 3.05
CA GLY A 136 0.15 -25.25 2.85
C GLY A 136 0.26 -26.56 3.62
N GLY A 137 -0.68 -27.50 3.49
CA GLY A 137 -1.89 -27.45 2.68
C GLY A 137 -3.12 -26.90 3.41
N GLY A 138 -4.32 -27.15 2.89
CA GLY A 138 -5.57 -26.55 3.41
C GLY A 138 -5.85 -26.76 4.90
N GLU A 139 -5.51 -27.94 5.46
CA GLU A 139 -5.63 -28.19 6.92
C GLU A 139 -4.68 -27.30 7.72
N ILE A 140 -3.42 -27.17 7.27
CA ILE A 140 -2.43 -26.32 7.93
C ILE A 140 -2.83 -24.85 7.83
N LEU A 141 -3.24 -24.39 6.64
CA LEU A 141 -3.68 -23.01 6.44
C LEU A 141 -4.92 -22.65 7.26
N ARG A 142 -5.79 -23.63 7.56
CA ARG A 142 -6.93 -23.44 8.47
C ARG A 142 -6.53 -23.11 9.89
N GLU A 143 -5.44 -23.70 10.36
CA GLU A 143 -4.88 -23.41 11.67
C GLU A 143 -4.05 -22.12 11.67
N THR A 144 -3.41 -21.78 10.55
CA THR A 144 -2.34 -20.75 10.55
C THR A 144 -2.73 -19.39 10.00
N ILE A 145 -3.58 -19.28 8.97
CA ILE A 145 -3.68 -18.04 8.17
C ILE A 145 -4.15 -16.83 9.00
N ASN A 146 -5.13 -17.03 9.88
CA ASN A 146 -5.69 -15.98 10.72
C ASN A 146 -5.16 -16.04 12.18
N ALA A 147 -4.31 -17.01 12.51
CA ALA A 147 -3.81 -17.18 13.87
C ALA A 147 -2.85 -16.04 14.28
N PRO A 148 -2.78 -15.68 15.57
CA PRO A 148 -1.98 -14.53 16.05
C PRO A 148 -0.50 -14.57 15.65
N GLY A 149 0.08 -15.77 15.47
CA GLY A 149 1.47 -15.95 15.06
C GLY A 149 1.76 -15.67 13.57
N CYS A 150 0.74 -15.42 12.75
CA CYS A 150 0.90 -15.09 11.33
C CYS A 150 1.08 -13.57 11.13
N ASP A 151 2.29 -13.13 10.81
CA ASP A 151 2.60 -11.70 10.66
C ASP A 151 2.24 -11.13 9.27
N ALA A 152 2.33 -11.96 8.22
CA ALA A 152 1.99 -11.56 6.86
C ALA A 152 1.50 -12.73 6.01
N ILE A 153 0.71 -12.41 4.99
CA ILE A 153 0.20 -13.34 3.98
C ILE A 153 0.64 -12.81 2.62
N HIS A 154 1.51 -13.54 1.95
CA HIS A 154 1.90 -13.33 0.56
C HIS A 154 1.05 -14.23 -0.32
N ILE A 155 0.13 -13.62 -1.07
CA ILE A 155 -0.85 -14.34 -1.86
C ILE A 155 -0.77 -13.97 -3.34
N SER A 156 -0.71 -14.98 -4.19
CA SER A 156 -1.01 -14.87 -5.62
C SER A 156 -2.51 -15.05 -5.81
N GLU A 157 -3.21 -13.93 -6.01
CA GLU A 157 -4.67 -13.86 -6.12
C GLU A 157 -5.09 -14.16 -7.56
N ILE A 158 -5.57 -15.39 -7.80
CA ILE A 158 -6.01 -15.85 -9.11
C ILE A 158 -7.45 -15.39 -9.34
N GLU A 159 -7.62 -14.53 -10.34
CA GLU A 159 -8.90 -13.91 -10.69
C GLU A 159 -9.74 -14.79 -11.62
N THR A 160 -9.12 -15.75 -12.30
CA THR A 160 -9.79 -16.72 -13.19
C THR A 160 -10.48 -17.80 -12.35
N SER A 161 -11.70 -18.18 -12.74
CA SER A 161 -12.42 -19.32 -12.12
C SER A 161 -11.76 -20.63 -12.50
N ILE A 162 -11.30 -21.39 -11.50
CA ILE A 162 -10.63 -22.69 -11.67
C ILE A 162 -11.22 -23.65 -10.64
N GLU A 163 -11.59 -24.85 -11.08
CA GLU A 163 -12.14 -25.88 -10.19
C GLU A 163 -11.09 -26.35 -9.17
N CYS A 164 -11.47 -26.38 -7.89
CA CYS A 164 -10.62 -26.81 -6.78
C CYS A 164 -11.40 -27.77 -5.87
N ASP A 165 -10.69 -28.68 -5.19
CA ASP A 165 -11.23 -29.54 -4.12
C ASP A 165 -10.60 -29.24 -2.75
N THR A 166 -9.51 -28.48 -2.74
CA THR A 166 -8.77 -28.10 -1.56
C THR A 166 -8.80 -26.59 -1.44
N PHE A 167 -9.19 -26.11 -0.26
CA PHE A 167 -9.44 -24.69 0.00
C PHE A 167 -8.70 -24.21 1.25
N MET A 168 -8.29 -22.95 1.25
CA MET A 168 -7.84 -22.24 2.45
C MET A 168 -8.99 -21.40 3.06
N PRO A 169 -8.89 -20.94 4.32
CA PRO A 169 -9.86 -20.00 4.88
C PRO A 169 -9.79 -18.65 4.18
N ALA A 170 -10.87 -17.87 4.29
CA ALA A 170 -10.84 -16.46 3.96
C ALA A 170 -9.86 -15.70 4.88
N ILE A 171 -9.19 -14.70 4.33
CA ILE A 171 -8.31 -13.79 5.09
C ILE A 171 -9.18 -12.87 5.94
N ASP A 172 -8.85 -12.74 7.22
CA ASP A 172 -9.52 -11.80 8.12
C ASP A 172 -8.98 -10.38 7.91
N TYR A 173 -9.66 -9.60 7.08
CA TYR A 173 -9.31 -8.21 6.79
C TYR A 173 -9.50 -7.24 7.96
N SER A 174 -10.08 -7.67 9.09
CA SER A 174 -10.14 -6.83 10.30
C SER A 174 -8.78 -6.73 10.99
N VAL A 175 -7.93 -7.75 10.82
CA VAL A 175 -6.58 -7.82 11.41
C VAL A 175 -5.48 -7.77 10.36
N PHE A 176 -5.79 -7.92 9.08
CA PHE A 176 -4.83 -7.82 7.97
C PHE A 176 -5.14 -6.62 7.07
N GLN A 177 -4.11 -5.81 6.79
CA GLN A 177 -4.19 -4.70 5.84
C GLN A 177 -3.24 -4.93 4.66
N PRO A 178 -3.61 -4.50 3.44
CA PRO A 178 -2.74 -4.62 2.27
C PRO A 178 -1.49 -3.74 2.43
N TRP A 179 -0.31 -4.34 2.25
CA TRP A 179 0.99 -3.66 2.24
C TRP A 179 1.46 -3.37 0.82
N TYR A 180 1.27 -4.33 -0.07
CA TYR A 180 1.67 -4.25 -1.48
C TYR A 180 0.67 -5.02 -2.33
N SER A 181 0.35 -4.50 -3.51
CA SER A 181 -0.41 -5.22 -4.52
C SER A 181 0.13 -4.89 -5.91
N SER A 182 0.53 -5.90 -6.66
CA SER A 182 1.01 -5.74 -8.03
C SER A 182 -0.14 -5.37 -8.97
N PHE A 183 0.21 -4.84 -10.15
CA PHE A 183 -0.75 -4.83 -11.25
C PHE A 183 -1.05 -6.29 -11.67
N PRO A 184 -2.31 -6.60 -12.07
CA PRO A 184 -2.65 -7.91 -12.60
C PRO A 184 -1.83 -8.23 -13.84
N VAL A 185 -1.34 -9.46 -13.90
CA VAL A 185 -0.66 -10.05 -15.05
C VAL A 185 -1.53 -11.16 -15.63
N VAL A 186 -1.29 -11.50 -16.89
CA VAL A 186 -1.91 -12.65 -17.55
C VAL A 186 -0.80 -13.58 -18.02
N GLU A 187 -0.80 -14.80 -17.50
CA GLU A 187 0.15 -15.87 -17.85
C GLU A 187 -0.66 -17.13 -18.11
N ASN A 188 -0.46 -17.80 -19.25
CA ASN A 188 -1.20 -19.01 -19.62
C ASN A 188 -2.73 -18.86 -19.54
N ASN A 189 -3.27 -17.73 -19.99
CA ASN A 189 -4.70 -17.35 -19.93
C ASN A 189 -5.28 -17.24 -18.51
N ILE A 190 -4.44 -17.23 -17.48
CA ILE A 190 -4.84 -17.03 -16.10
C ILE A 190 -4.42 -15.62 -15.69
N ARG A 191 -5.39 -14.87 -15.19
CA ARG A 191 -5.18 -13.52 -14.69
C ARG A 191 -4.99 -13.57 -13.18
N TYR A 192 -3.94 -12.95 -12.67
CA TYR A 192 -3.65 -12.92 -11.24
C TYR A 192 -2.81 -11.71 -10.84
N SER A 193 -2.74 -11.43 -9.55
CA SER A 193 -1.87 -10.39 -8.98
C SER A 193 -1.18 -10.89 -7.72
N PHE A 194 -0.03 -10.31 -7.39
CA PHE A 194 0.68 -10.59 -6.14
C PHE A 194 0.25 -9.55 -5.11
N THR A 195 -0.29 -10.01 -3.99
CA THR A 195 -0.70 -9.14 -2.89
C THR A 195 -0.03 -9.61 -1.60
N THR A 196 0.52 -8.70 -0.83
CA THR A 196 0.95 -8.97 0.55
C THR A 196 0.03 -8.26 1.51
N TYR A 197 -0.55 -9.01 2.43
CA TYR A 197 -1.27 -8.49 3.58
C TYR A 197 -0.40 -8.59 4.82
N VAL A 198 -0.43 -7.57 5.66
CA VAL A 198 0.33 -7.49 6.90
C VAL A 198 -0.62 -7.40 8.08
N ARG A 199 -0.34 -8.16 9.13
CA ARG A 199 -1.12 -8.11 10.37
C ARG A 199 -0.93 -6.75 11.03
N VAL A 200 -2.03 -6.06 11.29
CA VAL A 200 -2.06 -4.84 12.10
C VAL A 200 -2.38 -5.22 13.53
N ARG A 201 -1.39 -5.07 14.41
CA ARG A 201 -1.59 -5.20 15.85
C ARG A 201 -2.09 -3.86 16.38
N SER A 202 -3.35 -3.78 16.79
CA SER A 202 -3.86 -2.55 17.40
C SER A 202 -3.18 -2.39 18.77
N SER A 203 -2.53 -1.25 18.99
CA SER A 203 -1.92 -0.92 20.28
C SER A 203 -2.93 -0.78 21.42
N ALA A 204 -4.24 -0.81 21.15
CA ALA A 204 -5.31 -0.65 22.15
C ALA A 204 -5.95 -1.97 22.61
N VAL A 205 -5.88 -3.04 21.80
CA VAL A 205 -6.59 -4.30 22.11
C VAL A 205 -5.63 -5.39 22.62
N GLU A 206 -4.34 -5.34 22.28
CA GLU A 206 -3.32 -6.26 22.82
C GLU A 206 -2.52 -5.66 23.99
N SER A 207 -2.61 -4.36 24.26
CA SER A 207 -1.97 -3.73 25.44
C SER A 207 -2.74 -3.97 26.74
N LEU A 208 -4.02 -4.36 26.68
CA LEU A 208 -4.80 -4.68 27.87
C LEU A 208 -4.43 -6.04 28.49
N SER A 209 -3.58 -6.82 27.84
CA SER A 209 -2.96 -8.02 28.42
C SER A 209 -1.50 -7.81 28.84
N GLN A 210 -0.93 -6.63 28.62
CA GLN A 210 0.46 -6.30 28.95
C GLN A 210 0.56 -4.84 29.40
N ASN A 211 0.48 -4.63 30.72
CA ASN A 211 1.12 -3.56 31.51
C ASN A 211 0.20 -3.05 32.63
N GLY A 212 0.22 -3.77 33.75
CA GLY A 212 0.22 -3.10 35.05
C GLY A 212 1.65 -2.64 35.32
N ASP A 213 1.93 -1.37 35.05
CA ASP A 213 2.84 -0.49 35.80
C ASP A 213 3.25 0.69 34.91
N LEU A 214 2.79 1.87 35.30
CA LEU A 214 3.12 3.16 34.69
C LEU A 214 4.42 3.66 35.33
N ASN A 215 5.50 3.79 34.54
CA ASN A 215 6.58 4.72 34.84
C ASN A 215 6.86 5.57 33.60
N PHE A 216 6.57 6.85 33.73
CA PHE A 216 6.94 7.89 32.79
C PHE A 216 8.43 8.18 33.00
N ASP A 217 9.26 7.96 31.97
CA ASP A 217 10.54 8.66 31.89
C ASP A 217 10.66 9.38 30.55
N SER A 218 10.98 10.67 30.67
CA SER A 218 11.08 11.65 29.60
C SER A 218 12.52 11.69 29.11
N GLY A 219 12.78 11.09 27.95
CA GLY A 219 14.11 11.07 27.33
C GLY A 219 14.02 11.18 25.82
N SER A 220 14.72 12.17 25.27
CA SER A 220 14.87 12.48 23.85
C SER A 220 15.41 11.31 23.02
N GLU A 221 14.58 10.72 22.15
CA GLU A 221 15.03 10.01 20.96
C GLU A 221 14.47 10.66 19.69
N THR A 222 15.37 11.25 18.93
CA THR A 222 15.13 11.76 17.59
C THR A 222 14.84 10.61 16.62
N GLY A 223 13.57 10.38 16.30
CA GLY A 223 13.13 10.16 14.92
C GLY A 223 13.63 8.93 14.15
N LYS A 224 13.87 7.79 14.79
CA LYS A 224 13.81 6.52 14.07
C LYS A 224 12.34 6.22 13.77
N PHE A 225 11.91 6.48 12.54
CA PHE A 225 10.60 6.03 12.04
C PHE A 225 10.41 4.53 12.37
N GLU A 226 9.16 4.09 12.54
CA GLU A 226 8.70 2.72 12.88
C GLU A 226 9.14 1.61 11.87
N VAL A 227 10.31 1.71 11.24
CA VAL A 227 10.92 0.71 10.34
C VAL A 227 11.09 -0.65 11.04
N GLU A 228 11.38 -0.65 12.35
CA GLU A 228 11.50 -1.88 13.14
C GLU A 228 10.19 -2.69 13.17
N LYS A 229 9.03 -2.01 13.10
CA LYS A 229 7.69 -2.61 13.22
C LYS A 229 7.34 -3.57 12.09
N PHE A 230 7.96 -3.43 10.92
CA PHE A 230 7.71 -4.27 9.75
C PHE A 230 8.97 -4.97 9.22
N SER A 231 10.06 -4.96 10.00
CA SER A 231 11.33 -5.61 9.68
C SER A 231 11.21 -7.14 9.50
N PHE A 232 10.11 -7.73 9.96
CA PHE A 232 9.78 -9.14 9.72
C PHE A 232 9.47 -9.43 8.24
N LEU A 233 9.11 -8.45 7.42
CA LEU A 233 8.86 -8.67 6.00
C LEU A 233 10.16 -9.02 5.25
N PRO A 234 10.08 -9.83 4.17
CA PRO A 234 11.18 -9.95 3.23
C PRO A 234 11.55 -8.55 2.69
N LYS A 235 12.86 -8.26 2.58
CA LYS A 235 13.36 -6.95 2.15
C LYS A 235 12.71 -6.48 0.84
N THR A 236 12.59 -7.38 -0.15
CA THR A 236 11.98 -7.07 -1.45
C THR A 236 10.51 -6.66 -1.32
N ILE A 237 9.75 -7.28 -0.42
CA ILE A 237 8.35 -6.92 -0.14
C ILE A 237 8.25 -5.62 0.63
N PHE A 238 9.10 -5.43 1.64
CA PHE A 238 9.15 -4.19 2.41
C PHE A 238 9.40 -2.97 1.51
N GLU A 239 10.40 -3.06 0.62
CA GLU A 239 10.76 -1.99 -0.33
C GLU A 239 9.78 -1.82 -1.50
N SER A 240 8.84 -2.75 -1.67
CA SER A 240 7.78 -2.69 -2.68
C SER A 240 6.59 -1.82 -2.26
N HIS A 241 6.54 -1.33 -1.01
CA HIS A 241 5.48 -0.41 -0.58
C HIS A 241 5.46 0.84 -1.45
N GLU A 242 4.29 1.24 -1.95
CA GLU A 242 4.18 2.27 -3.00
C GLU A 242 4.69 3.65 -2.55
N GLU A 243 4.62 3.96 -1.25
CA GLU A 243 5.17 5.21 -0.69
C GLU A 243 6.68 5.35 -0.91
N TYR A 244 7.44 4.26 -1.06
CA TYR A 244 8.85 4.34 -1.41
C TYR A 244 9.10 4.99 -2.77
N MET A 245 8.12 5.02 -3.68
CA MET A 245 8.24 5.78 -4.92
C MET A 245 8.42 7.28 -4.64
N TYR A 246 7.65 7.82 -3.69
CA TYR A 246 7.79 9.21 -3.26
C TYR A 246 9.11 9.44 -2.51
N LEU A 247 9.44 8.57 -1.55
CA LEU A 247 10.65 8.73 -0.75
C LEU A 247 11.93 8.66 -1.60
N ARG A 248 12.00 7.71 -2.55
CA ARG A 248 13.13 7.61 -3.48
C ARG A 248 13.21 8.84 -4.38
N LEU A 249 12.08 9.34 -4.89
CA LEU A 249 12.10 10.57 -5.69
C LEU A 249 12.62 11.77 -4.90
N VAL A 250 12.21 11.93 -3.64
CA VAL A 250 12.74 12.97 -2.75
C VAL A 250 14.24 12.80 -2.55
N GLN A 251 14.69 11.57 -2.26
CA GLN A 251 16.11 11.25 -2.09
C GLN A 251 16.93 11.59 -3.35
N GLU A 252 16.44 11.19 -4.53
CA GLU A 252 17.08 11.47 -5.82
C GLU A 252 17.18 12.97 -6.13
N ILE A 253 16.17 13.76 -5.78
CA ILE A 253 16.21 15.22 -5.97
C ILE A 253 17.24 15.87 -5.04
N ILE A 254 17.37 15.37 -3.81
CA ILE A 254 18.36 15.87 -2.85
C ILE A 254 19.78 15.46 -3.25
N SER A 255 19.99 14.23 -3.74
CA SER A 255 21.32 13.73 -4.12
C SER A 255 21.80 14.28 -5.46
N ASP A 256 20.93 14.29 -6.47
CA ASP A 256 21.32 14.48 -7.88
C ASP A 256 20.51 15.59 -8.58
N GLY A 257 19.72 16.35 -7.83
CA GLY A 257 18.95 17.47 -8.37
C GLY A 257 19.84 18.59 -8.92
N ASN A 258 19.31 19.36 -9.86
CA ASN A 258 19.98 20.56 -10.33
C ASN A 258 19.49 21.77 -9.51
N PRO A 259 20.40 22.57 -8.93
CA PRO A 259 20.02 23.80 -8.25
C PRO A 259 19.42 24.78 -9.28
N LYS A 260 18.34 25.44 -8.89
CA LYS A 260 17.68 26.48 -9.69
C LYS A 260 17.19 27.60 -8.80
N ASP A 261 17.40 28.82 -9.27
CA ASP A 261 16.67 29.96 -8.75
C ASP A 261 15.18 29.83 -9.12
N ASP A 262 14.32 30.36 -8.26
CA ASP A 262 12.88 30.35 -8.45
C ASP A 262 12.28 31.76 -8.29
N ARG A 263 11.03 31.93 -8.72
CA ARG A 263 10.31 33.22 -8.65
C ARG A 263 10.08 33.74 -7.22
N THR A 264 10.29 32.91 -6.21
CA THR A 264 10.13 33.25 -4.78
C THR A 264 11.44 33.72 -4.14
N GLY A 265 12.58 33.52 -4.81
CA GLY A 265 13.91 33.85 -4.30
C GLY A 265 14.45 32.87 -3.25
N THR A 266 13.77 31.73 -3.01
CA THR A 266 14.19 30.73 -2.01
C THR A 266 15.25 29.78 -2.57
N GLY A 267 15.15 29.45 -3.86
CA GLY A 267 15.98 28.46 -4.53
C GLY A 267 15.41 27.05 -4.36
N THR A 268 15.61 26.21 -5.38
CA THR A 268 15.12 24.83 -5.43
C THR A 268 16.16 23.86 -5.96
N TRP A 269 16.03 22.59 -5.56
CA TRP A 269 16.66 21.46 -6.22
C TRP A 269 15.61 20.81 -7.13
N SER A 270 15.95 20.55 -8.39
CA SER A 270 14.97 20.11 -9.38
C SER A 270 15.45 18.92 -10.23
N LYS A 271 14.50 18.06 -10.58
CA LYS A 271 14.64 16.97 -11.55
C LYS A 271 13.48 17.06 -12.54
N PHE A 272 13.76 16.84 -13.82
CA PHE A 272 12.76 16.93 -14.89
C PHE A 272 12.32 15.54 -15.35
N GLY A 273 11.02 15.34 -15.58
CA GLY A 273 10.49 14.10 -16.16
C GLY A 273 10.40 12.92 -15.18
N SER A 274 9.89 13.15 -13.97
CA SER A 274 9.66 12.08 -12.98
C SER A 274 8.27 11.47 -13.14
N GLN A 275 8.14 10.18 -12.82
CA GLN A 275 6.87 9.45 -12.88
C GLN A 275 6.66 8.60 -11.63
N MET A 276 5.43 8.61 -11.10
CA MET A 276 4.97 7.69 -10.08
C MET A 276 3.68 7.00 -10.54
N ARG A 277 3.42 5.80 -10.02
CA ARG A 277 2.24 4.99 -10.33
C ARG A 277 1.76 4.31 -9.06
N PHE A 278 0.49 4.48 -8.73
CA PHE A 278 -0.11 3.94 -7.51
C PHE A 278 -1.29 3.03 -7.88
N ASN A 279 -1.42 1.91 -7.18
CA ASN A 279 -2.44 0.90 -7.42
C ASN A 279 -3.67 1.14 -6.51
N LEU A 280 -4.66 1.85 -7.05
CA LEU A 280 -5.87 2.23 -6.32
C LEU A 280 -6.88 1.09 -6.08
N ARG A 281 -6.56 -0.17 -6.43
CA ARG A 281 -7.49 -1.30 -6.31
C ARG A 281 -7.80 -1.66 -4.86
N ARG A 282 -6.80 -1.52 -3.98
CA ARG A 282 -6.84 -2.02 -2.59
C ARG A 282 -6.46 -0.97 -1.56
N THR A 283 -5.73 0.06 -1.98
CA THR A 283 -5.21 1.11 -1.10
C THR A 283 -5.51 2.48 -1.69
N PHE A 284 -5.44 3.49 -0.83
CA PHE A 284 -5.46 4.89 -1.22
C PHE A 284 -4.09 5.50 -0.89
N PRO A 285 -3.38 6.15 -1.84
CA PRO A 285 -1.99 6.58 -1.69
C PRO A 285 -1.88 7.88 -0.87
N LEU A 286 -2.43 7.88 0.34
CA LEU A 286 -2.23 8.93 1.32
C LEU A 286 -0.91 8.66 2.05
N LEU A 287 0.05 9.57 1.91
CA LEU A 287 1.36 9.43 2.54
C LEU A 287 1.24 9.22 4.06
N THR A 288 2.02 8.28 4.58
CA THR A 288 2.03 7.89 6.00
C THR A 288 3.27 8.42 6.73
N THR A 289 4.35 8.70 6.01
CA THR A 289 5.59 9.30 6.55
C THR A 289 5.44 10.75 6.98
N LYS A 290 4.31 11.37 6.68
CA LYS A 290 3.91 12.69 7.18
C LYS A 290 2.39 12.77 7.17
N LYS A 291 1.81 13.36 8.22
CA LYS A 291 0.37 13.64 8.25
C LYS A 291 -0.02 14.60 7.11
N VAL A 292 -0.88 14.14 6.21
CA VAL A 292 -1.46 14.93 5.13
C VAL A 292 -2.72 15.65 5.63
N PHE A 293 -2.93 16.91 5.22
CA PHE A 293 -4.15 17.65 5.55
C PHE A 293 -5.32 17.22 4.65
N TRP A 294 -5.83 16.01 4.90
CA TRP A 294 -6.84 15.34 4.09
C TRP A 294 -8.12 16.14 3.88
N ARG A 295 -8.63 16.79 4.93
CA ARG A 295 -9.82 17.65 4.83
C ARG A 295 -9.62 18.78 3.81
N GLY A 296 -8.45 19.42 3.82
CA GLY A 296 -8.11 20.45 2.84
C GLY A 296 -8.13 19.92 1.40
N VAL A 297 -7.54 18.73 1.19
CA VAL A 297 -7.51 18.06 -0.12
C VAL A 297 -8.92 17.79 -0.66
N VAL A 298 -9.80 17.22 0.15
CA VAL A 298 -11.17 16.87 -0.27
C VAL A 298 -11.99 18.12 -0.59
N GLU A 299 -11.93 19.13 0.27
CA GLU A 299 -12.72 20.36 0.12
C GLU A 299 -12.23 21.20 -1.07
N GLU A 300 -10.93 21.21 -1.35
CA GLU A 300 -10.37 21.82 -2.57
C GLU A 300 -10.83 21.09 -3.84
N LEU A 301 -10.82 19.75 -3.83
CA LEU A 301 -11.32 18.97 -4.97
C LEU A 301 -12.82 19.26 -5.23
N LEU A 302 -13.64 19.34 -4.17
CA LEU A 302 -15.05 19.70 -4.29
C LEU A 302 -15.22 21.14 -4.80
N TRP A 303 -14.36 22.06 -4.38
CA TRP A 303 -14.33 23.42 -4.88
C TRP A 303 -13.99 23.46 -6.39
N PHE A 304 -12.98 22.70 -6.86
CA PHE A 304 -12.72 22.55 -8.29
C PHE A 304 -13.90 21.94 -9.06
N ILE A 305 -14.50 20.87 -8.54
CA ILE A 305 -15.66 20.22 -9.16
C ILE A 305 -16.82 21.21 -9.30
N SER A 306 -17.03 22.09 -8.32
CA SER A 306 -18.10 23.10 -8.36
C SER A 306 -17.90 24.18 -9.44
N GLY A 307 -16.68 24.35 -9.98
CA GLY A 307 -16.35 25.44 -10.88
C GLY A 307 -16.01 26.76 -10.19
N SER A 308 -16.04 26.80 -8.85
CA SER A 308 -15.76 28.00 -8.06
C SER A 308 -14.33 28.51 -8.24
N THR A 309 -14.20 29.83 -8.25
CA THR A 309 -12.92 30.57 -8.32
C THR A 309 -12.71 31.48 -7.10
N ASN A 310 -13.65 31.48 -6.17
CA ASN A 310 -13.63 32.27 -4.94
C ASN A 310 -12.93 31.51 -3.80
N ALA A 311 -11.74 31.98 -3.40
CA ALA A 311 -10.97 31.40 -2.30
C ALA A 311 -11.69 31.53 -0.94
N LYS A 312 -12.60 32.51 -0.77
CA LYS A 312 -13.34 32.73 0.48
C LYS A 312 -14.23 31.53 0.85
N VAL A 313 -14.73 30.78 -0.15
CA VAL A 313 -15.48 29.53 0.07
C VAL A 313 -14.66 28.50 0.85
N LEU A 314 -13.35 28.45 0.62
CA LEU A 314 -12.43 27.58 1.38
C LEU A 314 -12.08 28.19 2.74
N GLN A 315 -11.88 29.51 2.81
CA GLN A 315 -11.58 30.23 4.06
C GLN A 315 -12.70 30.11 5.09
N GLU A 316 -13.96 30.20 4.67
CA GLU A 316 -15.14 30.01 5.52
C GLU A 316 -15.18 28.60 6.15
N LYS A 317 -14.56 27.62 5.48
CA LYS A 317 -14.39 26.25 5.99
C LYS A 317 -13.11 26.07 6.82
N GLY A 318 -12.33 27.14 7.04
CA GLY A 318 -11.04 27.09 7.73
C GLY A 318 -9.92 26.47 6.90
N ILE A 319 -9.98 26.62 5.57
CA ILE A 319 -8.98 26.09 4.63
C ILE A 319 -8.29 27.26 3.94
N HIS A 320 -7.01 27.43 4.24
CA HIS A 320 -6.22 28.63 3.93
C HIS A 320 -5.15 28.40 2.85
N ILE A 321 -5.28 27.34 2.05
CA ILE A 321 -4.25 26.90 1.10
C ILE A 321 -4.06 27.89 -0.07
N TRP A 322 -5.08 28.69 -0.40
CA TRP A 322 -5.06 29.68 -1.47
C TRP A 322 -4.84 31.13 -0.98
N ASP A 323 -4.83 31.38 0.33
CA ASP A 323 -4.81 32.73 0.90
C ASP A 323 -3.64 33.57 0.40
N GLY A 324 -2.44 32.98 0.32
CA GLY A 324 -1.26 33.68 -0.18
C GLY A 324 -1.43 34.15 -1.62
N ASN A 325 -1.99 33.29 -2.48
CA ASN A 325 -2.21 33.59 -3.89
C ASN A 325 -3.49 34.40 -4.17
N ALA A 326 -4.36 34.54 -3.18
CA ALA A 326 -5.60 35.30 -3.28
C ALA A 326 -5.53 36.69 -2.61
N SER A 327 -4.45 36.95 -1.86
CA SER A 327 -4.24 38.21 -1.14
C SER A 327 -4.16 39.42 -2.07
N ARG A 328 -4.60 40.58 -1.56
CA ARG A 328 -4.49 41.86 -2.29
C ARG A 328 -3.07 42.13 -2.80
N ASP A 329 -2.08 42.02 -1.90
CA ASP A 329 -0.67 42.28 -2.22
C ASP A 329 -0.17 41.38 -3.35
N TYR A 330 -0.52 40.09 -3.33
CA TYR A 330 -0.08 39.17 -4.36
C TYR A 330 -0.75 39.47 -5.71
N LEU A 331 -2.07 39.69 -5.72
CA LEU A 331 -2.81 40.02 -6.94
C LEU A 331 -2.28 41.31 -7.58
N ASP A 332 -1.95 42.34 -6.79
CA ASP A 332 -1.32 43.57 -7.27
C ASP A 332 0.07 43.31 -7.84
N SER A 333 0.87 42.47 -7.17
CA SER A 333 2.24 42.14 -7.61
C SER A 333 2.28 41.46 -8.99
N ILE A 334 1.20 40.80 -9.40
CA ILE A 334 1.07 40.14 -10.71
C ILE A 334 0.20 40.94 -11.70
N GLY A 335 -0.17 42.18 -11.36
CA GLY A 335 -0.88 43.10 -12.25
C GLY A 335 -2.40 42.90 -12.33
N LEU A 336 -3.00 42.16 -11.39
CA LEU A 336 -4.45 41.96 -11.29
C LEU A 336 -5.07 42.94 -10.29
N THR A 337 -4.84 44.24 -10.49
CA THR A 337 -5.23 45.31 -9.56
C THR A 337 -6.74 45.48 -9.40
N ASP A 338 -7.49 45.26 -10.48
CA ASP A 338 -8.95 45.43 -10.50
C ASP A 338 -9.70 44.21 -9.94
N ARG A 339 -8.97 43.15 -9.57
CA ARG A 339 -9.54 41.90 -9.09
C ARG A 339 -9.90 41.97 -7.62
N GLU A 340 -11.06 41.48 -7.20
CA GLU A 340 -11.38 41.42 -5.77
C GLU A 340 -10.43 40.46 -5.03
N GLU A 341 -10.04 40.81 -3.79
CA GLU A 341 -9.32 39.87 -2.92
C GLU A 341 -10.14 38.59 -2.71
N GLY A 342 -9.51 37.43 -2.89
CA GLY A 342 -10.19 36.14 -2.91
C GLY A 342 -10.49 35.59 -4.32
N ASP A 343 -10.53 36.44 -5.34
CA ASP A 343 -10.81 36.02 -6.73
C ASP A 343 -9.53 35.50 -7.39
N LEU A 344 -9.48 34.19 -7.63
CA LEU A 344 -8.32 33.53 -8.25
C LEU A 344 -8.32 33.60 -9.77
N GLY A 345 -9.37 34.12 -10.40
CA GLY A 345 -9.56 34.10 -11.85
C GLY A 345 -10.06 32.77 -12.38
N PRO A 346 -10.00 32.56 -13.71
CA PRO A 346 -10.49 31.35 -14.37
C PRO A 346 -9.53 30.15 -14.16
N VAL A 347 -9.23 29.81 -12.91
CA VAL A 347 -8.35 28.71 -12.50
C VAL A 347 -9.07 27.36 -12.53
N TYR A 348 -8.31 26.26 -12.57
CA TYR A 348 -8.73 24.86 -12.41
C TYR A 348 -10.22 24.56 -12.62
N GLY A 349 -11.05 24.68 -11.57
CA GLY A 349 -12.48 24.35 -11.61
C GLY A 349 -13.25 25.10 -12.69
N PHE A 350 -12.95 26.39 -12.89
CA PHE A 350 -13.53 27.16 -13.98
C PHE A 350 -13.20 26.54 -15.33
N GLN A 351 -11.93 26.17 -15.56
CA GLN A 351 -11.55 25.49 -16.79
C GLN A 351 -12.20 24.10 -16.91
N TRP A 352 -12.43 23.40 -15.79
CA TRP A 352 -13.08 22.07 -15.83
C TRP A 352 -14.56 22.13 -16.21
N ARG A 353 -15.27 23.18 -15.77
CA ARG A 353 -16.73 23.29 -15.95
C ARG A 353 -17.14 24.28 -17.05
N HIS A 354 -16.27 25.25 -17.38
CA HIS A 354 -16.56 26.40 -18.24
C HIS A 354 -15.40 26.72 -19.20
N PHE A 355 -14.72 25.69 -19.74
CA PHE A 355 -13.55 25.88 -20.59
C PHE A 355 -13.85 26.81 -21.78
N GLY A 356 -13.09 27.89 -21.93
CA GLY A 356 -13.26 28.88 -23.01
C GLY A 356 -14.40 29.89 -22.80
N ALA A 357 -15.11 29.87 -21.67
CA ALA A 357 -16.02 30.95 -21.29
C ALA A 357 -15.24 32.23 -20.97
N ARG A 358 -15.83 33.39 -21.27
CA ARG A 358 -15.22 34.68 -20.92
C ARG A 358 -15.39 34.93 -19.42
N TYR A 359 -14.28 34.92 -18.68
CA TYR A 359 -14.28 35.27 -17.27
C TYR A 359 -14.61 36.75 -17.05
N THR A 360 -15.43 37.04 -16.03
CA THR A 360 -15.68 38.39 -15.51
C THR A 360 -15.14 38.50 -14.09
N ASP A 361 -15.75 37.78 -13.15
CA ASP A 361 -15.43 37.78 -11.72
C ASP A 361 -15.89 36.46 -11.06
N MET A 362 -15.54 36.27 -9.80
CA MET A 362 -15.86 35.07 -9.02
C MET A 362 -17.34 34.96 -8.56
N HIS A 363 -18.17 35.98 -8.78
CA HIS A 363 -19.58 36.02 -8.33
C HIS A 363 -20.56 35.74 -9.48
N ALA A 364 -20.11 35.86 -10.72
CA ALA A 364 -20.93 35.63 -11.91
C ALA A 364 -21.39 34.17 -12.05
N ASP A 365 -22.60 34.00 -12.61
CA ASP A 365 -23.12 32.69 -12.99
C ASP A 365 -22.62 32.28 -14.38
N TYR A 366 -21.75 31.27 -14.42
CA TYR A 366 -21.20 30.71 -15.66
C TYR A 366 -21.97 29.48 -16.16
N SER A 367 -23.14 29.17 -15.58
CA SER A 367 -23.96 28.02 -15.98
C SER A 367 -24.24 28.02 -17.48
N GLY A 368 -23.92 26.90 -18.15
CA GLY A 368 -24.10 26.74 -19.59
C GLY A 368 -23.11 27.51 -20.46
N GLN A 369 -22.15 28.23 -19.88
CA GLN A 369 -21.10 28.93 -20.61
C GLN A 369 -19.86 28.04 -20.76
N GLY A 370 -19.19 28.16 -21.92
CA GLY A 370 -17.99 27.38 -22.24
C GLY A 370 -18.28 25.89 -22.46
N PHE A 371 -17.24 25.06 -22.31
CA PHE A 371 -17.33 23.61 -22.43
C PHE A 371 -17.11 22.92 -21.07
N ASP A 372 -18.12 22.16 -20.61
CA ASP A 372 -18.04 21.36 -19.37
C ASP A 372 -17.29 20.04 -19.64
N GLN A 373 -15.97 20.12 -19.49
CA GLN A 373 -15.07 18.97 -19.69
C GLN A 373 -15.36 17.84 -18.69
N LEU A 374 -15.68 18.18 -17.43
CA LEU A 374 -15.95 17.17 -16.40
C LEU A 374 -17.21 16.37 -16.75
N PHE A 375 -18.27 17.04 -17.21
CA PHE A 375 -19.48 16.39 -17.68
C PHE A 375 -19.18 15.47 -18.89
N ASP A 376 -18.45 15.95 -19.90
CA ASP A 376 -18.07 15.16 -21.08
C ASP A 376 -17.25 13.93 -20.72
N VAL A 377 -16.28 14.07 -19.80
CA VAL A 377 -15.48 12.95 -19.27
C VAL A 377 -16.38 11.89 -18.62
N ILE A 378 -17.27 12.29 -17.72
CA ILE A 378 -18.20 11.36 -17.04
C ILE A 378 -19.11 10.68 -18.06
N HIS A 379 -19.63 11.44 -19.02
CA HIS A 379 -20.48 10.92 -20.09
C HIS A 379 -19.74 9.87 -20.92
N LYS A 380 -18.49 10.14 -21.35
CA LYS A 380 -17.68 9.19 -22.11
C LYS A 380 -17.33 7.94 -21.30
N ILE A 381 -16.98 8.06 -20.03
CA ILE A 381 -16.71 6.89 -19.17
C ILE A 381 -17.94 5.96 -19.13
N LYS A 382 -19.14 6.52 -19.03
CA LYS A 382 -20.39 5.75 -18.95
C LYS A 382 -20.82 5.18 -20.30
N ASN A 383 -20.72 5.96 -21.37
CA ASN A 383 -21.39 5.66 -22.65
C ASN A 383 -20.43 5.24 -23.78
N ASN A 384 -19.14 5.60 -23.69
CA ASN A 384 -18.12 5.23 -24.65
C ASN A 384 -16.75 5.01 -23.96
N PRO A 385 -16.64 4.03 -23.05
CA PRO A 385 -15.44 3.85 -22.23
C PRO A 385 -14.17 3.54 -23.05
N GLY A 386 -14.32 2.98 -24.26
CA GLY A 386 -13.20 2.74 -25.17
C GLY A 386 -12.64 4.00 -25.83
N ASP A 387 -13.24 5.18 -25.59
CA ASP A 387 -12.76 6.44 -26.12
C ASP A 387 -11.34 6.74 -25.61
N ARG A 388 -10.45 7.11 -26.52
CA ARG A 388 -9.07 7.48 -26.22
C ARG A 388 -8.92 8.97 -25.89
N ARG A 389 -10.01 9.73 -25.91
CA ARG A 389 -10.11 11.19 -25.72
C ARG A 389 -10.93 11.56 -24.49
N ILE A 390 -10.86 10.73 -23.45
CA ILE A 390 -11.40 11.04 -22.12
C ILE A 390 -10.34 11.87 -21.39
N ILE A 391 -10.42 13.19 -21.55
CA ILE A 391 -9.37 14.15 -21.18
C ILE A 391 -10.00 15.33 -20.44
N LEU A 392 -9.28 15.84 -19.46
CA LEU A 392 -9.58 17.07 -18.73
C LEU A 392 -8.33 17.96 -18.75
N SER A 393 -8.46 19.23 -19.14
CA SER A 393 -7.35 20.19 -19.17
C SER A 393 -7.69 21.46 -18.38
N ALA A 394 -6.78 21.89 -17.50
CA ALA A 394 -6.82 23.22 -16.91
C ALA A 394 -5.95 24.23 -17.68
N TRP A 395 -5.14 23.78 -18.65
CA TRP A 395 -4.23 24.66 -19.38
C TRP A 395 -4.93 25.35 -20.55
N ASN A 396 -5.33 26.61 -20.34
CA ASN A 396 -5.89 27.47 -21.38
C ASN A 396 -4.96 28.67 -21.64
N PRO A 397 -4.16 28.66 -22.72
CA PRO A 397 -3.21 29.74 -23.04
C PRO A 397 -3.82 31.14 -23.09
N SER A 398 -5.08 31.27 -23.51
CA SER A 398 -5.77 32.56 -23.61
C SER A 398 -6.08 33.17 -22.24
N ASP A 399 -6.27 32.31 -21.23
CA ASP A 399 -6.69 32.73 -19.89
C ASP A 399 -5.53 32.80 -18.89
N LEU A 400 -4.32 32.32 -19.22
CA LEU A 400 -3.20 32.24 -18.27
C LEU A 400 -2.88 33.57 -17.58
N LYS A 401 -2.94 34.69 -18.33
CA LYS A 401 -2.69 36.03 -17.78
C LYS A 401 -3.82 36.53 -16.88
N LEU A 402 -4.98 35.90 -16.94
CA LEU A 402 -6.12 36.18 -16.09
C LEU A 402 -6.08 35.33 -14.83
N MET A 403 -5.19 34.36 -14.64
CA MET A 403 -5.17 33.49 -13.46
C MET A 403 -4.24 34.07 -12.39
N ALA A 404 -4.66 33.99 -11.12
CA ALA A 404 -3.78 34.35 -10.00
C ALA A 404 -2.53 33.45 -9.98
N LEU A 405 -2.68 32.17 -10.33
CA LEU A 405 -1.57 31.24 -10.51
C LEU A 405 -1.87 30.30 -11.69
N PRO A 406 -0.96 30.16 -12.66
CA PRO A 406 -1.09 29.15 -13.71
C PRO A 406 -1.21 27.72 -13.15
N PRO A 407 -1.98 26.83 -13.78
CA PRO A 407 -2.33 25.55 -13.18
C PRO A 407 -1.14 24.58 -13.14
N CYS A 408 -0.79 24.10 -11.95
CA CYS A 408 0.29 23.13 -11.76
C CYS A 408 -0.10 21.72 -12.25
N HIS A 409 -1.28 21.22 -11.90
CA HIS A 409 -1.87 19.99 -12.44
C HIS A 409 -2.73 20.33 -13.64
N MET A 410 -2.12 20.25 -14.81
CA MET A 410 -2.64 20.90 -16.02
C MET A 410 -3.53 19.99 -16.86
N PHE A 411 -3.37 18.67 -16.75
CA PHE A 411 -3.95 17.71 -17.67
C PHE A 411 -4.16 16.37 -16.98
N ALA A 412 -5.36 15.80 -17.14
CA ALA A 412 -5.66 14.43 -16.77
C ALA A 412 -6.22 13.67 -17.98
N GLN A 413 -5.78 12.43 -18.16
CA GLN A 413 -6.35 11.50 -19.12
C GLN A 413 -6.82 10.25 -18.38
N ILE A 414 -8.03 9.80 -18.70
CA ILE A 414 -8.61 8.60 -18.14
C ILE A 414 -8.68 7.55 -19.24
N LEU A 415 -8.23 6.34 -18.91
CA LEU A 415 -8.32 5.18 -19.78
C LEU A 415 -9.20 4.13 -19.10
N PHE A 416 -10.26 3.70 -19.77
CA PHE A 416 -10.99 2.51 -19.34
C PHE A 416 -10.50 1.28 -20.09
N ARG A 417 -10.10 0.24 -19.35
CA ARG A 417 -9.74 -1.06 -19.91
C ARG A 417 -10.89 -2.05 -19.73
N VAL A 418 -11.61 -2.30 -20.82
CA VAL A 418 -12.78 -3.19 -20.89
C VAL A 418 -12.47 -4.62 -20.42
N ILE A 419 -11.29 -5.16 -20.75
CA ILE A 419 -10.86 -6.52 -20.35
C ILE A 419 -10.76 -6.69 -18.83
N SER A 420 -10.75 -5.59 -18.07
CA SER A 420 -10.60 -5.59 -16.62
C SER A 420 -11.72 -4.88 -15.86
N SER A 421 -12.65 -4.21 -16.56
CA SER A 421 -13.59 -3.25 -15.94
C SER A 421 -12.87 -2.27 -15.00
N MET A 422 -11.76 -1.70 -15.48
CA MET A 422 -10.89 -0.84 -14.67
C MET A 422 -10.66 0.52 -15.30
N LEU A 423 -10.64 1.53 -14.44
CA LEU A 423 -10.20 2.87 -14.75
C LEU A 423 -8.72 3.03 -14.40
N LEU A 424 -7.96 3.60 -15.32
CA LEU A 424 -6.61 4.08 -15.10
C LEU A 424 -6.60 5.59 -15.35
N GLY A 425 -6.26 6.36 -14.31
CA GLY A 425 -6.03 7.80 -14.44
C GLY A 425 -4.55 8.10 -14.64
N MET A 426 -4.24 9.04 -15.53
CA MET A 426 -2.93 9.67 -15.64
C MET A 426 -3.11 11.17 -15.41
N LEU A 427 -2.41 11.71 -14.41
CA LEU A 427 -2.36 13.14 -14.12
C LEU A 427 -0.97 13.67 -14.44
N MET A 428 -0.89 14.80 -15.13
CA MET A 428 0.37 15.46 -15.48
C MET A 428 0.51 16.78 -14.71
N PHE A 429 1.62 16.90 -14.01
CA PHE A 429 2.03 18.12 -13.30
C PHE A 429 3.16 18.81 -14.08
N ILE A 430 3.09 20.14 -14.23
CA ILE A 430 4.20 20.95 -14.78
C ILE A 430 5.25 21.22 -13.70
N ALA A 431 4.78 21.38 -12.46
CA ALA A 431 5.60 21.62 -11.29
C ALA A 431 5.03 20.85 -10.10
N LEU A 432 5.90 20.18 -9.35
CA LEU A 432 5.57 19.46 -8.13
C LEU A 432 6.58 19.87 -7.05
N ILE A 433 6.09 20.29 -5.88
CA ILE A 433 6.93 20.59 -4.72
C ILE A 433 7.06 19.31 -3.88
N SER A 434 8.23 18.66 -3.94
CA SER A 434 8.54 17.43 -3.22
C SER A 434 9.03 17.74 -1.79
N GLY A 435 8.10 18.18 -0.94
CA GLY A 435 8.35 18.49 0.47
C GLY A 435 8.44 19.99 0.76
N LEU A 436 7.88 20.41 1.90
CA LEU A 436 7.98 21.78 2.41
C LEU A 436 8.93 21.81 3.60
N TYR A 437 10.01 22.59 3.50
CA TYR A 437 10.88 22.89 4.64
C TYR A 437 10.27 24.01 5.49
N ARG A 438 10.39 23.88 6.82
CA ARG A 438 9.63 24.60 7.85
C ARG A 438 9.92 26.10 7.97
N SER A 439 10.79 26.69 7.16
CA SER A 439 11.31 28.06 7.38
C SER A 439 10.78 29.14 6.46
N SER A 440 10.01 28.83 5.41
CA SER A 440 9.29 29.87 4.65
C SER A 440 8.07 29.27 3.98
N PHE A 441 6.92 29.94 4.13
CA PHE A 441 5.57 29.55 3.70
C PHE A 441 4.85 28.45 4.52
N ARG A 442 3.77 28.87 5.18
CA ARG A 442 2.77 28.00 5.82
C ARG A 442 1.78 27.36 4.85
N ASN A 443 1.75 27.74 3.57
CA ASN A 443 0.61 27.47 2.69
C ASN A 443 1.01 26.98 1.28
N SER A 444 1.54 25.77 1.17
CA SER A 444 1.43 25.04 -0.11
C SER A 444 1.35 23.54 0.17
N LEU A 445 0.14 23.02 0.27
CA LEU A 445 -0.02 21.58 0.32
C LEU A 445 0.65 20.97 -0.92
N SER A 446 1.60 20.07 -0.70
CA SER A 446 2.03 19.14 -1.73
C SER A 446 0.80 18.29 -2.09
N LEU A 447 0.11 18.67 -3.17
CA LEU A 447 -0.99 17.93 -3.75
C LEU A 447 -0.46 16.59 -4.28
N PHE A 448 -0.56 15.55 -3.46
CA PHE A 448 -0.87 14.21 -3.96
C PHE A 448 -2.39 14.11 -4.05
N GLN A 449 -2.96 14.85 -5.00
CA GLN A 449 -4.34 14.68 -5.44
C GLN A 449 -4.31 13.65 -6.57
N PHE A 450 -5.02 12.53 -6.37
CA PHE A 450 -5.26 11.51 -7.39
C PHE A 450 -6.71 11.57 -7.87
#